data_AF-A0A1E8GMQ9-F1
#
_entry.id   AF-A0A1E8GMQ9-F1
#
_cell.length_a   1.000
_cell.length_b   1.000
_cell.length_c   1.000
_cell.angle_alpha   90.00
_cell.angle_beta   90.00
_cell.angle_gamma   90.00
#
_symmetry.space_group_name_H-M   'P 1'
#
loop_
_entity.id
_entity.type
_entity.pdbx_description
1 polymer ?
#
loop_
_entity_poly.entity_id
_entity_poly.type
_entity_poly.pdbx_seq_one_letter_code
_entity_poly.pdbx_strand_id
1 'polypeptide(L)'
;MKKILKYGIMGMLMSSFGFLVGSLFYLDSSLDKKTVITVFIMGFIVGMVTTIFDITSLSYITAIIIHFFITFTIITLSNFILGSGTFISNHIFTYLAQFIFIYVIIWIGIYFFQRKDVDTINQQLKKRKK
;
A
#
# COMPACT_ATOMS: atom_id res chain seq x y z
N MET A 1 11.79 16.31 2.90
CA MET A 1 11.60 16.22 1.43
C MET A 1 12.12 14.90 0.85
N LYS A 2 13.41 14.56 0.94
CA LYS A 2 13.97 13.33 0.35
C LYS A 2 13.26 12.03 0.78
N LYS A 3 12.86 11.90 2.06
CA LYS A 3 12.12 10.73 2.57
C LYS A 3 10.70 10.61 2.02
N ILE A 4 9.93 11.71 2.02
CA ILE A 4 8.57 11.75 1.47
C ILE A 4 8.57 11.33 0.00
N LEU A 5 9.52 11.86 -0.78
CA LEU A 5 9.68 11.48 -2.19
C LEU A 5 10.04 10.00 -2.34
N LYS A 6 10.97 9.49 -1.52
CA LYS A 6 11.35 8.08 -1.51
C LYS A 6 10.15 7.16 -1.24
N TYR A 7 9.38 7.46 -0.20
CA TYR A 7 8.20 6.66 0.14
C TYR A 7 7.09 6.79 -0.91
N GLY A 8 6.89 7.98 -1.48
CA GLY A 8 5.97 8.17 -2.61
C GLY A 8 6.34 7.29 -3.81
N ILE A 9 7.62 7.26 -4.21
CA ILE A 9 8.08 6.39 -5.30
C ILE A 9 7.87 4.91 -4.95
N MET A 10 8.16 4.48 -3.71
CA MET A 10 7.88 3.10 -3.29
C MET A 10 6.40 2.75 -3.36
N GLY A 11 5.53 3.67 -2.92
CA GLY A 11 4.08 3.48 -2.99
C GLY A 11 3.58 3.35 -4.43
N MET A 12 4.13 4.15 -5.35
CA MET A 12 3.84 4.04 -6.78
C MET A 12 4.26 2.69 -7.37
N LEU A 13 5.43 2.17 -6.99
CA LEU A 13 5.89 0.85 -7.42
C LEU A 13 4.99 -0.26 -6.88
N MET A 14 4.62 -0.19 -5.59
CA MET A 14 3.75 -1.18 -4.94
C MET A 14 2.34 -1.17 -5.55
N SER A 15 1.75 0.00 -5.81
CA SER A 15 0.42 0.10 -6.42
C SER A 15 0.41 -0.43 -7.85
N SER A 16 1.45 -0.10 -8.64
CA SER A 16 1.59 -0.58 -10.01
C SER A 16 1.76 -2.10 -10.06
N PHE A 17 2.59 -2.66 -9.17
CA PHE A 17 2.74 -4.10 -9.04
C PHE A 17 1.44 -4.77 -8.62
N GLY A 18 0.75 -4.24 -7.60
CA GLY A 18 -0.53 -4.75 -7.14
C GLY A 18 -1.61 -4.71 -8.22
N PHE A 19 -1.65 -3.64 -9.01
CA PHE A 19 -2.56 -3.52 -10.15
C PHE A 19 -2.27 -4.58 -11.23
N LEU A 20 -1.01 -4.78 -11.60
CA LEU A 20 -0.62 -5.80 -12.58
C LEU A 20 -0.98 -7.21 -12.09
N VAL A 21 -0.65 -7.54 -10.84
CA VAL A 21 -1.03 -8.83 -10.24
C VAL A 21 -2.55 -9.00 -10.22
N GLY A 22 -3.28 -7.95 -9.86
CA GLY A 22 -4.74 -7.95 -9.90
C GLY A 22 -5.29 -8.21 -11.30
N SER A 23 -4.73 -7.56 -12.33
CA SER A 23 -5.16 -7.73 -13.72
C SER A 23 -4.98 -9.15 -14.26
N LEU A 24 -4.04 -9.95 -13.73
CA LEU A 24 -3.89 -11.36 -14.14
C LEU A 24 -5.16 -12.20 -13.89
N PHE A 25 -6.00 -11.79 -12.93
CA PHE A 25 -7.22 -12.49 -12.57
C PHE A 25 -8.46 -11.97 -13.32
N TYR A 26 -8.34 -10.90 -14.12
CA TYR A 26 -9.45 -10.32 -14.89
C TYR A 26 -9.16 -10.37 -16.39
N LEU A 27 -9.94 -11.15 -17.14
CA LEU A 27 -9.74 -11.39 -18.58
C LEU A 27 -9.97 -10.16 -19.48
N ASP A 28 -10.63 -9.11 -18.98
CA ASP A 28 -11.03 -7.91 -19.73
C ASP A 28 -10.40 -6.60 -19.21
N SER A 29 -9.20 -6.67 -18.61
CA SER A 29 -8.51 -5.47 -18.15
C SER A 29 -7.93 -4.66 -19.33
N SER A 30 -8.77 -3.93 -20.06
CA SER A 30 -8.29 -2.94 -21.02
C SER A 30 -7.47 -1.90 -20.26
N LEU A 31 -6.17 -1.81 -20.58
CA LEU A 31 -5.26 -0.83 -20.00
C LEU A 31 -5.58 0.57 -20.52
N ASP A 32 -6.55 1.23 -19.89
CA ASP A 32 -6.85 2.63 -20.17
C ASP A 32 -5.81 3.56 -19.53
N LYS A 33 -5.44 4.62 -20.25
CA LYS A 33 -4.48 5.64 -19.80
C LYS A 33 -4.94 6.25 -18.47
N LYS A 34 -6.25 6.45 -18.30
CA LYS A 34 -6.83 6.98 -17.06
C LYS A 34 -6.52 6.07 -15.87
N THR A 35 -6.72 4.76 -16.02
CA THR A 35 -6.44 3.76 -14.98
C THR A 35 -4.97 3.79 -14.56
N VAL A 36 -4.05 3.79 -15.53
CA VAL A 36 -2.60 3.83 -15.24
C VAL A 36 -2.23 5.09 -14.47
N ILE A 37 -2.70 6.27 -14.92
CA ILE A 37 -2.42 7.55 -14.25
C ILE A 37 -2.99 7.54 -12.82
N THR A 38 -4.22 7.05 -12.63
CA THR A 38 -4.84 6.96 -11.31
C THR A 38 -4.03 6.04 -10.37
N VAL A 39 -3.64 4.85 -10.83
CA VAL A 39 -2.85 3.90 -10.03
C VAL A 39 -1.50 4.50 -9.61
N PHE A 40 -0.84 5.25 -10.50
CA PHE A 40 0.44 5.90 -10.22
C PHE A 40 0.31 7.01 -9.18
N ILE A 41 -0.62 7.95 -9.39
CA ILE A 41 -0.83 9.10 -8.50
C ILE A 41 -1.26 8.61 -7.12
N MET A 42 -2.19 7.66 -7.07
CA MET A 42 -2.75 7.19 -5.80
C MET A 42 -1.75 6.34 -5.03
N GLY A 43 -0.96 5.51 -5.72
CA GLY A 43 0.18 4.83 -5.12
C GLY A 43 1.20 5.81 -4.54
N PHE A 44 1.50 6.90 -5.25
CA PHE A 44 2.40 7.93 -4.74
C PHE A 44 1.87 8.59 -3.46
N ILE A 45 0.59 8.96 -3.44
CA ILE A 45 -0.06 9.56 -2.26
C ILE A 45 -0.04 8.57 -1.08
N VAL A 46 -0.44 7.31 -1.28
CA VAL A 46 -0.40 6.28 -0.23
C VAL A 46 1.03 6.05 0.27
N GLY A 47 2.01 6.06 -0.63
CA GLY A 47 3.43 6.02 -0.27
C GLY A 47 3.82 7.18 0.64
N MET A 48 3.40 8.40 0.35
CA MET A 48 3.65 9.55 1.24
C MET A 48 2.99 9.37 2.62
N VAL A 49 1.78 8.80 2.68
CA VAL A 49 1.07 8.50 3.93
C VAL A 49 1.85 7.51 4.80
N THR A 50 2.74 6.68 4.23
CA THR A 50 3.63 5.81 5.02
C THR A 50 4.53 6.60 5.99
N THR A 51 4.76 7.91 5.77
CA THR A 51 5.51 8.74 6.72
C THR A 51 4.87 8.87 8.09
N ILE A 52 3.59 8.51 8.27
CA ILE A 52 2.97 8.51 9.60
C ILE A 52 3.63 7.52 10.57
N PHE A 53 4.30 6.49 10.05
CA PHE A 53 5.07 5.53 10.86
C PHE A 53 6.36 6.13 11.44
N ASP A 54 6.82 7.26 10.90
CA ASP A 54 7.99 7.98 11.43
C ASP A 54 7.62 8.96 12.57
N ILE A 55 6.32 9.13 12.87
CA ILE A 55 5.84 10.05 13.90
C ILE A 55 6.03 9.42 15.28
N THR A 56 6.97 9.94 16.07
CA THR A 56 7.34 9.39 17.39
C THR A 56 6.25 9.49 18.45
N SER A 57 5.27 10.39 18.30
CA SER A 57 4.14 10.52 19.21
C SER A 57 3.03 9.50 18.97
N LEU A 58 3.04 8.81 17.83
CA LEU A 58 2.06 7.77 17.52
C LEU A 58 2.60 6.40 17.92
N SER A 59 1.78 5.62 18.61
CA SER A 59 2.09 4.19 18.76
C SER A 59 2.07 3.52 17.39
N TYR A 60 2.88 2.48 17.23
CA TYR A 60 2.93 1.73 15.97
C TYR A 60 1.55 1.17 15.57
N ILE A 61 0.78 0.66 16.53
CA ILE A 61 -0.58 0.15 16.30
C ILE A 61 -1.51 1.28 15.84
N THR A 62 -1.45 2.44 16.50
CA THR A 62 -2.24 3.62 16.11
C THR A 62 -1.89 4.07 14.69
N ALA A 63 -0.60 4.09 14.34
CA ALA A 63 -0.16 4.41 12.99
C ALA A 63 -0.70 3.40 11.96
N ILE A 64 -0.70 2.08 12.24
CA ILE A 64 -1.31 1.09 11.35
C ILE A 64 -2.79 1.38 11.12
N ILE A 65 -3.55 1.67 12.19
CA ILE A 65 -4.99 1.93 12.11
C ILE A 65 -5.25 3.19 11.26
N ILE A 66 -4.54 4.27 11.51
CA ILE A 66 -4.66 5.51 10.72
C ILE A 66 -4.30 5.26 9.25
N HIS A 67 -3.19 4.55 9.00
CA HIS A 67 -2.74 4.21 7.65
C HIS A 67 -3.80 3.40 6.90
N PHE A 68 -4.42 2.43 7.57
CA PHE A 68 -5.47 1.59 7.03
C PHE A 68 -6.65 2.44 6.54
N PHE A 69 -7.19 3.33 7.38
CA PHE A 69 -8.33 4.16 7.02
C PHE A 69 -8.02 5.17 5.91
N ILE A 70 -6.84 5.80 5.94
CA ILE A 70 -6.42 6.74 4.89
C ILE A 70 -6.26 5.99 3.57
N THR A 71 -5.59 4.85 3.57
CA THR A 71 -5.40 4.04 2.37
C THR A 71 -6.73 3.55 1.81
N PHE A 72 -7.63 3.05 2.67
CA PHE A 72 -8.97 2.63 2.26
C PHE A 72 -9.74 3.77 1.59
N THR A 73 -9.70 4.96 2.18
CA THR A 73 -10.36 6.14 1.63
C THR A 73 -9.80 6.52 0.26
N ILE A 74 -8.48 6.58 0.12
CA ILE A 74 -7.81 6.91 -1.14
C ILE A 74 -8.18 5.89 -2.23
N ILE A 75 -8.10 4.59 -1.93
CA ILE A 75 -8.41 3.54 -2.89
C ILE A 75 -9.90 3.55 -3.26
N THR A 76 -10.80 3.79 -2.30
CA THR A 76 -12.24 3.93 -2.57
C THR A 76 -12.49 5.10 -3.53
N LEU A 77 -11.98 6.29 -3.22
CA LEU A 77 -12.12 7.48 -4.07
C LEU A 77 -11.55 7.24 -5.48
N SER A 78 -10.43 6.55 -5.58
CA SER A 78 -9.80 6.18 -6.86
C SER A 78 -10.75 5.34 -7.73
N ASN A 79 -11.41 4.35 -7.13
CA ASN A 79 -12.36 3.51 -7.84
C ASN A 79 -13.63 4.27 -8.26
N PHE A 80 -14.08 5.24 -7.45
CA PHE A 80 -15.16 6.15 -7.86
C PHE A 80 -14.75 6.98 -9.08
N ILE A 81 -13.53 7.52 -9.11
CA ILE A 81 -12.99 8.28 -10.25
C ILE A 81 -12.92 7.41 -11.52
N LEU A 82 -12.62 6.12 -11.37
CA LEU A 82 -12.59 5.14 -12.46
C LEU A 82 -13.98 4.60 -12.86
N GLY A 83 -15.05 5.09 -12.24
CA GLY A 83 -16.43 4.72 -12.61
C GLY A 83 -16.96 3.45 -11.94
N SER A 84 -16.22 2.84 -11.02
CA SER A 84 -16.62 1.62 -10.30
C SER A 84 -17.44 1.87 -9.03
N GLY A 85 -17.88 3.11 -8.79
CA GLY A 85 -18.55 3.51 -7.55
C GLY A 85 -19.90 2.82 -7.30
N THR A 86 -20.68 2.58 -8.36
CA THR A 86 -21.96 1.86 -8.26
C THR A 86 -21.76 0.39 -7.89
N PHE A 87 -20.75 -0.26 -8.47
CA PHE A 87 -20.38 -1.63 -8.12
C PHE A 87 -19.98 -1.74 -6.65
N ILE A 88 -19.14 -0.82 -6.16
CA ILE A 88 -18.72 -0.76 -4.75
C ILE A 88 -19.92 -0.60 -3.82
N SER A 89 -20.84 0.31 -4.15
CA SER A 89 -22.01 0.59 -3.31
C SER A 89 -22.91 -0.65 -3.18
N ASN A 90 -23.06 -1.41 -4.26
CA ASN A 90 -23.88 -2.63 -4.29
C ASN A 90 -23.19 -3.85 -3.64
N HIS A 91 -21.85 -3.86 -3.57
CA HIS A 91 -21.05 -4.99 -3.07
C HIS A 91 -20.10 -4.58 -1.94
N ILE A 92 -20.54 -3.67 -1.07
CA ILE A 92 -19.68 -3.02 -0.07
C ILE A 92 -18.95 -4.01 0.86
N PHE A 93 -19.63 -5.09 1.28
CA PHE A 93 -19.03 -6.10 2.14
C PHE A 93 -17.96 -6.92 1.41
N THR A 94 -18.21 -7.30 0.16
CA THR A 94 -17.23 -8.02 -0.67
C THR A 94 -16.03 -7.14 -0.98
N TYR A 95 -16.27 -5.87 -1.32
CA TYR A 95 -15.22 -4.88 -1.55
C TYR A 95 -14.35 -4.69 -0.30
N LEU A 96 -14.96 -4.51 0.87
CA LEU A 96 -14.25 -4.36 2.14
C LEU A 96 -13.43 -5.61 2.48
N ALA A 97 -14.01 -6.81 2.30
CA ALA A 97 -13.30 -8.07 2.53
C ALA A 97 -12.09 -8.22 1.60
N GLN A 98 -12.23 -7.90 0.31
CA GLN A 98 -11.12 -7.91 -0.65
C GLN A 98 -10.04 -6.91 -0.26
N PHE A 99 -10.42 -5.69 0.14
CA PHE A 99 -9.46 -4.68 0.59
C PHE A 99 -8.67 -5.16 1.82
N ILE A 100 -9.37 -5.66 2.85
CA ILE A 100 -8.74 -6.19 4.07
C ILE A 100 -7.78 -7.33 3.72
N PHE A 101 -8.22 -8.27 2.86
CA PHE A 101 -7.40 -9.40 2.44
C PHE A 101 -6.10 -8.95 1.77
N ILE A 102 -6.18 -8.04 0.79
CA ILE A 102 -5.01 -7.49 0.09
C ILE A 102 -4.11 -6.73 1.08
N TYR A 103 -4.69 -5.91 1.95
CA TYR A 103 -3.95 -5.14 2.94
C TYR A 103 -3.13 -6.06 3.87
N VAL A 104 -3.75 -7.13 4.37
CA VAL A 104 -3.09 -8.13 5.21
C VAL A 104 -1.96 -8.84 4.46
N ILE A 105 -2.17 -9.23 3.19
CA ILE A 105 -1.12 -9.86 2.38
C ILE A 105 0.09 -8.94 2.21
N ILE A 106 -0.13 -7.66 1.88
CA ILE A 106 0.95 -6.69 1.71
C ILE A 106 1.72 -6.53 3.03
N TRP A 107 1.01 -6.43 4.16
CA TRP A 107 1.64 -6.33 5.48
C TRP A 107 2.44 -7.56 5.87
N ILE A 108 1.94 -8.76 5.56
CA ILE A 108 2.69 -10.01 5.76
C ILE A 108 3.99 -9.98 4.95
N GLY A 109 3.92 -9.57 3.68
CA GLY A 109 5.09 -9.39 2.83
C GLY A 109 6.11 -8.44 3.47
N ILE A 110 5.67 -7.25 3.89
CA ILE A 110 6.51 -6.25 4.55
C ILE A 110 7.14 -6.81 5.83
N TYR A 111 6.37 -7.51 6.67
CA TYR A 111 6.86 -8.13 7.90
C TYR A 111 8.01 -9.11 7.63
N PHE A 112 7.88 -9.97 6.62
CA PHE A 112 8.94 -10.91 6.25
C PHE A 112 10.19 -10.19 5.70
N PHE A 113 10.02 -9.13 4.92
CA PHE A 113 11.15 -8.33 4.44
C PHE A 113 11.87 -7.62 5.59
N GLN A 114 11.13 -6.96 6.49
CA GLN A 114 11.71 -6.26 7.65
C GLN A 114 12.44 -7.20 8.61
N ARG A 115 11.93 -8.42 8.80
CA ARG A 115 12.59 -9.41 9.66
C ARG A 115 13.99 -9.76 9.16
N LYS A 116 14.16 -9.93 7.83
CA LYS A 116 15.47 -10.19 7.22
C LYS A 116 16.44 -9.02 7.39
N ASP A 117 15.95 -7.79 7.30
CA ASP A 117 16.76 -6.59 7.50
C ASP A 117 17.24 -6.48 8.96
N VAL A 118 16.33 -6.73 9.91
CA VAL A 118 16.65 -6.75 11.35
C VAL A 118 17.68 -7.83 11.68
N ASP A 119 17.52 -9.04 11.12
CA ASP A 119 18.47 -10.13 11.32
C ASP A 119 19.86 -9.79 10.76
N THR A 120 19.91 -9.13 9.60
CA THR A 120 21.15 -8.68 8.96
C THR A 120 21.86 -7.62 9.81
N ILE A 121 21.12 -6.63 10.31
CA ILE A 121 21.66 -5.59 11.21
C ILE A 121 22.20 -6.22 12.50
N ASN A 122 21.45 -7.13 13.11
CA ASN A 122 21.86 -7.82 14.33
C ASN A 122 23.12 -8.67 14.13
N GLN A 123 23.27 -9.31 12.97
CA GLN A 123 24.49 -10.05 12.62
C GLN A 123 25.70 -9.11 12.47
N GLN A 124 25.53 -7.95 11.83
CA GLN A 124 26.60 -6.97 11.70
C GLN A 124 27.00 -6.37 13.07
N LEU A 125 26.03 -6.10 13.95
CA LEU A 125 26.30 -5.65 15.32
C LEU A 125 27.06 -6.70 16.13
N LYS A 126 26.71 -7.99 16.01
CA LYS A 126 27.45 -9.09 16.65
C LYS A 126 28.88 -9.20 16.14
N LYS A 127 29.13 -9.00 14.84
CA LYS A 127 30.48 -9.03 14.25
C LYS A 127 31.36 -7.86 14.70
N ARG A 128 30.79 -6.70 15.03
CA ARG A 128 31.54 -5.53 15.54
C ARG A 128 31.83 -5.58 17.05
N LYS A 129 31.11 -6.42 17.80
CA LYS A 129 31.34 -6.67 19.23
C LYS A 129 32.29 -7.84 19.51
N LYS A 130 32.83 -8.47 18.46
CA LYS A 130 33.86 -9.50 18.53
C LYS A 130 35.17 -8.91 18.06
#